data_AF-A0A850GL30-F1
#
_entry.id   AF-A0A850GL30-F1
#
_cell.length_a   1.000
_cell.length_b   1.000
_cell.length_c   1.000
_cell.angle_alpha   90.00
_cell.angle_beta   90.00
_cell.angle_gamma   90.00
#
_symmetry.space_group_name_H-M   'P 1'
#
loop_
_entity.id
_entity.type
_entity.pdbx_description
1 polymer ?
#
loop_
_entity_poly.entity_id
_entity_poly.type
_entity_poly.pdbx_seq_one_letter_code
_entity_poly.pdbx_strand_id
1 'polypeptide(L)'
;MFQDSILDVALGMIFLYALMSLVITSVTEGFANLFSTRARALGTWLEDMLGDTWEVDGREQGIARSLLAHPLIRGLAPGKRTPDHIPPETFTAVLLEILARPDERQDRHRPRNLLELRRMVEAIEESPPLRQVLLNLTAESRGDIREAEQAIARWFNASMNRLSSWYSRRAQLAAFGFAVALTFVANVDSLMFANALWEDSDLRMAVVQQAVGFEADTSTEQSGQAEQSGQAEQSGQPDQPEQPDQSDQADQSGQPSVDNEQLVAQLETLRAIDSFPLGWSNDPLDRRHPPKDIVGWLMKLIGFGITVLATTLGAPFWFSLLSWVLQLRKDEKLEDPSAAGFHTAEGAGASSEGASS
;
A
#
# COMPACT_ATOMS: atom_id res chain seq x y z
N MET A 1 -9.53 -18.26 -33.32
CA MET A 1 -9.83 -16.90 -33.85
C MET A 1 -10.75 -16.08 -32.95
N PHE A 2 -12.03 -16.44 -32.75
CA PHE A 2 -12.92 -15.65 -31.87
C PHE A 2 -12.57 -15.77 -30.37
N GLN A 3 -12.16 -16.95 -29.91
CA GLN A 3 -11.71 -17.16 -28.52
C GLN A 3 -10.42 -16.37 -28.24
N ASP A 4 -9.43 -16.44 -29.13
CA ASP A 4 -8.17 -15.67 -29.05
C ASP A 4 -8.43 -14.16 -29.00
N SER A 5 -9.39 -13.66 -29.76
CA SER A 5 -9.72 -12.22 -29.80
C SER A 5 -10.34 -11.74 -28.48
N ILE A 6 -11.22 -12.54 -27.86
CA ILE A 6 -11.81 -12.22 -26.56
C ILE A 6 -10.74 -12.22 -25.46
N LEU A 7 -9.85 -13.21 -25.49
CA LEU A 7 -8.75 -13.33 -24.53
C LEU A 7 -7.78 -12.15 -24.65
N ASP A 8 -7.41 -11.76 -25.88
CA ASP A 8 -6.52 -10.61 -26.12
C ASP A 8 -7.16 -9.27 -25.70
N VAL A 9 -8.48 -9.09 -25.88
CA VAL A 9 -9.19 -7.91 -25.37
C VAL A 9 -9.21 -7.91 -23.84
N ALA A 10 -9.53 -9.05 -23.22
CA ALA A 10 -9.52 -9.18 -21.76
C ALA A 10 -8.12 -8.88 -21.19
N LEU A 11 -7.07 -9.38 -21.84
CA LEU A 11 -5.68 -9.12 -21.46
C LEU A 11 -5.34 -7.63 -21.53
N GLY A 12 -5.76 -6.95 -22.60
CA GLY A 12 -5.58 -5.49 -22.73
C GLY A 12 -6.33 -4.70 -21.65
N MET A 13 -7.54 -5.13 -21.28
CA MET A 13 -8.30 -4.51 -20.18
C MET A 13 -7.63 -4.71 -18.82
N ILE A 14 -7.16 -5.94 -18.53
CA ILE A 14 -6.44 -6.26 -17.29
C ILE A 14 -5.17 -5.42 -17.18
N PHE A 15 -4.41 -5.32 -18.28
CA PHE A 15 -3.22 -4.50 -18.35
C PHE A 15 -3.51 -3.02 -18.09
N LEU A 16 -4.56 -2.46 -18.70
CA LEU A 16 -4.99 -1.08 -18.44
C LEU A 16 -5.26 -0.87 -16.94
N TYR A 17 -5.97 -1.78 -16.30
CA TYR A 17 -6.29 -1.66 -14.88
C TYR A 17 -5.06 -1.80 -13.98
N ALA A 18 -4.13 -2.70 -14.32
CA ALA A 18 -2.86 -2.82 -13.60
C ALA A 18 -2.07 -1.50 -13.64
N LEU A 19 -1.95 -0.89 -14.82
CA LEU A 19 -1.30 0.41 -14.99
C LEU A 19 -2.02 1.52 -14.22
N MET A 20 -3.34 1.63 -14.34
CA MET A 20 -4.11 2.66 -13.65
C MET A 20 -4.01 2.53 -12.14
N SER A 21 -4.11 1.31 -11.61
CA SER A 21 -3.95 1.06 -10.17
C SER A 21 -2.59 1.50 -9.69
N LEU A 22 -1.55 1.25 -10.47
CA LEU A 22 -0.20 1.58 -10.08
C LEU A 22 0.11 3.09 -10.19
N VAL A 23 -0.45 3.78 -11.19
CA VAL A 23 -0.43 5.26 -11.24
C VAL A 23 -1.15 5.85 -10.04
N ILE A 24 -2.30 5.30 -9.65
CA ILE A 24 -3.01 5.77 -8.44
C ILE A 24 -2.19 5.52 -7.18
N THR A 25 -1.56 4.34 -7.03
CA THR A 25 -0.64 4.09 -5.92
C THR A 25 0.45 5.16 -5.89
N SER A 26 1.16 5.39 -6.99
CA SER A 26 2.22 6.40 -7.10
C SER A 26 1.74 7.83 -6.74
N VAL A 27 0.59 8.25 -7.26
CA VAL A 27 0.00 9.57 -6.94
C VAL A 27 -0.37 9.68 -5.47
N THR A 28 -0.94 8.62 -4.90
CA THR A 28 -1.35 8.60 -3.49
C THR A 28 -0.15 8.59 -2.54
N GLU A 29 0.92 7.87 -2.90
CA GLU A 29 2.18 7.86 -2.15
C GLU A 29 2.91 9.19 -2.27
N GLY A 30 2.98 9.77 -3.47
CA GLY A 30 3.53 11.12 -3.68
C GLY A 30 2.80 12.16 -2.85
N PHE A 31 1.46 12.07 -2.79
CA PHE A 31 0.65 12.93 -1.93
C PHE A 31 0.91 12.64 -0.44
N ALA A 32 0.94 11.38 -0.01
CA ALA A 32 1.20 11.01 1.39
C ALA A 32 2.60 11.42 1.86
N ASN A 33 3.61 11.38 0.98
CA ASN A 33 4.98 11.80 1.28
C ASN A 33 5.11 13.33 1.34
N LEU A 34 4.39 14.06 0.48
CA LEU A 34 4.40 15.53 0.46
C LEU A 34 3.62 16.13 1.64
N PHE A 35 2.53 15.49 2.03
CA PHE A 35 1.76 15.84 3.20
C PHE A 35 2.24 15.01 4.39
N SER A 36 3.22 15.53 5.13
CA SER A 36 3.72 15.00 6.41
C SER A 36 2.64 15.05 7.54
N THR A 37 1.40 14.68 7.21
CA THR A 37 0.20 14.84 8.03
C THR A 37 0.15 13.81 9.14
N ARG A 38 0.77 12.63 8.99
CA ARG A 38 0.77 11.59 10.05
C ARG A 38 1.58 12.02 11.27
N ALA A 39 2.84 12.41 11.09
CA ALA A 39 3.72 12.88 12.16
C ALA A 39 3.14 14.14 12.86
N ARG A 40 2.55 15.07 12.11
CA ARG A 40 1.90 16.26 12.70
C ARG A 40 0.60 15.91 13.43
N ALA A 41 -0.22 15.02 12.85
CA ALA A 41 -1.46 14.56 13.46
C ALA A 41 -1.20 13.76 14.74
N LEU A 42 -0.12 12.96 14.80
CA LEU A 42 0.27 12.29 16.03
C LEU A 42 0.56 13.29 17.15
N GLY A 43 1.28 14.38 16.84
CA GLY A 43 1.55 15.44 17.82
C GLY A 43 0.27 16.05 18.36
N THR A 44 -0.62 16.52 17.47
CA THR A 44 -1.89 17.14 17.85
C THR A 44 -2.82 16.17 18.59
N TRP A 45 -2.87 14.90 18.18
CA TRP A 45 -3.67 13.88 18.86
C TRP A 45 -3.10 13.55 20.24
N LEU A 46 -1.77 13.49 20.37
CA LEU A 46 -1.12 13.24 21.65
C LEU A 46 -1.37 14.41 22.62
N GLU A 47 -1.38 15.64 22.12
CA GLU A 47 -1.77 16.85 22.87
C GLU A 47 -3.24 16.79 23.34
N ASP A 48 -4.17 16.33 22.49
CA ASP A 48 -5.58 16.13 22.85
C ASP A 48 -5.79 14.97 23.85
N MET A 49 -5.10 13.84 23.64
CA MET A 49 -5.17 12.64 24.47
C MET A 49 -4.58 12.85 25.86
N LEU A 50 -3.41 13.49 25.94
CA LEU A 50 -2.74 13.78 27.21
C LEU A 50 -3.29 15.06 27.84
N GLY A 51 -4.10 15.84 27.11
CA GLY A 51 -4.93 16.93 27.60
C GLY A 51 -4.11 18.15 28.00
N ASP A 52 -3.57 18.89 27.02
CA ASP A 52 -2.30 19.54 27.28
C ASP A 52 -1.90 20.77 26.45
N THR A 53 -2.70 21.83 26.53
CA THR A 53 -2.19 23.17 26.24
C THR A 53 -2.42 24.05 27.45
N TRP A 54 -1.44 24.10 28.35
CA TRP A 54 -1.38 25.16 29.35
C TRP A 54 -0.30 26.17 28.97
N GLU A 55 -0.64 27.46 29.09
CA GLU A 55 0.27 28.56 28.76
C GLU A 55 1.09 28.93 29.99
N VAL A 56 2.42 28.83 29.88
CA VAL A 56 3.36 29.38 30.87
C VAL A 56 4.25 30.40 30.18
N ASP A 57 4.20 31.66 30.63
CA ASP A 57 5.00 32.77 30.10
C ASP A 57 4.93 32.94 28.57
N GLY A 58 3.73 32.81 27.98
CA GLY A 58 3.53 32.95 26.53
C GLY A 58 4.06 31.77 25.70
N ARG A 59 4.39 30.64 26.34
CA ARG A 59 4.79 29.39 25.68
C ARG A 59 3.83 28.27 26.08
N GLU A 60 3.26 27.59 25.08
CA GLU A 60 2.51 26.35 25.28
C GLU A 60 3.45 25.27 25.82
N GLN A 61 3.24 24.87 27.07
CA GLN A 61 3.94 23.78 27.73
C GLN A 61 2.98 22.59 27.91
N GLY A 62 3.56 21.40 27.99
CA GLY A 62 2.78 20.19 28.21
C GLY A 62 3.58 18.90 28.42
N ILE A 63 2.99 17.94 29.15
CA ILE A 63 3.28 16.50 29.13
C ILE A 63 3.53 15.96 27.72
N ALA A 64 2.64 16.18 26.75
CA ALA A 64 2.76 15.71 25.37
C ALA A 64 4.01 16.24 24.67
N ARG A 65 4.27 17.55 24.83
CA ARG A 65 5.46 18.20 24.29
C ARG A 65 6.74 17.72 24.99
N SER A 66 6.69 17.52 26.30
CA SER A 66 7.80 16.99 27.10
C SER A 66 8.11 15.54 26.70
N LEU A 67 7.08 14.75 26.41
CA LEU A 67 7.18 13.37 25.96
C LEU A 67 7.84 13.30 24.57
N LEU A 68 7.38 14.11 23.62
CA LEU A 68 7.99 14.18 22.29
C LEU A 68 9.43 14.73 22.31
N ALA A 69 9.76 15.61 23.25
CA ALA A 69 11.12 16.13 23.42
C ALA A 69 12.07 15.14 24.11
N HIS A 70 11.56 14.07 24.72
CA HIS A 70 12.36 13.10 25.47
C HIS A 70 13.39 12.38 24.57
N PRO A 71 14.66 12.20 24.99
CA PRO A 71 15.70 11.60 24.16
C PRO A 71 15.35 10.23 23.58
N LEU A 72 14.66 9.38 24.35
CA LEU A 72 14.23 8.05 23.89
C LEU A 72 13.19 8.11 22.76
N ILE A 73 12.30 9.10 22.78
CA ILE A 73 11.25 9.25 21.76
C ILE A 73 11.78 10.02 20.57
N ARG A 74 12.59 11.05 20.81
CA ARG A 74 13.27 11.81 19.76
C ARG A 74 14.24 10.95 18.96
N GLY A 75 14.88 9.97 19.59
CA GLY A 75 15.74 8.98 18.93
C GLY A 75 15.01 8.13 17.88
N LEU A 76 13.69 7.93 18.03
CA LEU A 76 12.86 7.19 17.07
C LEU A 76 12.55 8.00 15.79
N ALA A 77 12.87 9.29 15.78
CA ALA A 77 12.52 10.22 14.72
C ALA A 77 13.75 10.95 14.15
N PRO A 78 14.74 10.25 13.55
CA PRO A 78 15.92 10.89 12.99
C PRO A 78 15.52 11.88 11.89
N GLY A 79 15.85 13.16 12.07
CA GLY A 79 15.50 14.24 11.12
C GLY A 79 14.04 14.70 11.13
N LYS A 80 13.17 14.13 11.96
CA LYS A 80 11.75 14.51 12.10
C LYS A 80 11.49 15.12 13.49
N ARG A 81 10.40 15.89 13.64
CA ARG A 81 9.97 16.44 14.94
C ARG A 81 9.16 15.45 15.78
N THR A 82 8.49 14.50 15.13
CA THR A 82 7.64 13.50 15.76
C THR A 82 7.82 12.15 15.03
N PRO A 83 7.87 11.03 15.77
CA PRO A 83 7.98 9.69 15.17
C PRO A 83 6.67 9.27 14.51
N ASP A 84 6.72 8.29 13.60
CA ASP A 84 5.52 7.75 12.93
C ASP A 84 4.79 6.70 13.79
N HIS A 85 5.50 6.10 14.74
CA HIS A 85 5.00 5.16 15.75
C HIS A 85 5.87 5.25 17.01
N ILE A 86 5.26 5.12 18.19
CA ILE A 86 5.94 5.06 19.49
C ILE A 86 5.61 3.71 20.12
N PRO A 87 6.60 2.86 20.43
CA PRO A 87 6.34 1.60 21.11
C PRO A 87 5.62 1.82 22.45
N PRO A 88 4.57 1.06 22.79
CA PRO A 88 3.78 1.27 24.01
C PRO A 88 4.60 1.23 25.30
N GLU A 89 5.60 0.37 25.38
CA GLU A 89 6.48 0.22 26.54
C GLU A 89 7.39 1.44 26.69
N THR A 90 7.87 1.97 25.56
CA THR A 90 8.70 3.19 25.53
C THR A 90 7.86 4.39 25.96
N PHE A 91 6.62 4.48 25.45
CA PHE A 91 5.68 5.50 25.86
C PHE A 91 5.43 5.46 27.38
N THR A 92 5.06 4.30 27.93
CA THR A 92 4.77 4.15 29.37
C THR A 92 6.00 4.50 30.22
N ALA A 93 7.17 4.01 29.84
CA ALA A 93 8.43 4.29 30.51
C ALA A 93 8.73 5.80 30.61
N VAL A 94 8.55 6.52 29.50
CA VAL A 94 8.80 7.96 29.40
C VAL A 94 7.70 8.77 30.09
N LEU A 95 6.43 8.35 29.96
CA LEU A 95 5.31 9.00 30.64
C LEU A 95 5.51 8.96 32.16
N LEU A 96 5.86 7.79 32.72
CA LEU A 96 6.09 7.65 34.16
C LEU A 96 7.31 8.46 34.65
N GLU A 97 8.35 8.58 33.83
CA GLU A 97 9.52 9.42 34.13
C GLU A 97 9.18 10.91 34.07
N ILE A 98 8.30 11.34 33.15
CA ILE A 98 7.85 12.72 33.07
C ILE A 98 6.95 13.09 34.24
N LEU A 99 6.05 12.19 34.64
CA LEU A 99 5.15 12.35 35.78
C LEU A 99 5.86 12.23 37.14
N ALA A 100 7.07 11.66 37.17
CA ALA A 100 7.86 11.58 38.39
C ALA A 100 8.28 12.98 38.85
N ARG A 101 7.99 13.29 40.12
CA ARG A 101 8.49 14.52 40.73
C ARG A 101 10.02 14.43 40.84
N PRO A 102 10.76 15.48 40.48
CA PRO A 102 12.19 15.53 40.72
C PRO A 102 12.45 15.47 42.23
N ASP A 103 13.30 14.54 42.66
CA ASP A 103 13.78 14.47 44.04
C ASP A 103 14.68 15.68 44.36
N GLU A 104 15.15 15.82 45.60
CA GLU A 104 16.05 16.91 46.04
C GLU A 104 17.32 17.06 45.18
N ARG A 105 17.71 15.99 44.46
CA ARG A 105 18.85 15.95 43.51
C ARG A 105 18.48 16.28 42.07
N GLN A 106 17.23 16.66 41.80
CA GLN A 106 16.62 16.82 40.47
C GLN A 106 16.52 15.53 39.64
N ASP A 107 16.82 14.37 40.24
CA ASP A 107 16.63 13.07 39.61
C ASP A 107 15.13 12.71 39.58
N ARG A 108 14.64 12.23 38.43
CA ARG A 108 13.28 11.71 38.27
C ARG A 108 13.32 10.19 38.37
N HIS A 109 12.72 9.63 39.41
CA HIS A 109 12.68 8.18 39.60
C HIS A 109 11.33 7.62 39.22
N ARG A 110 11.33 6.51 38.46
CA ARG A 110 10.10 5.74 38.23
C ARG A 110 9.54 5.22 39.55
N PRO A 111 8.21 5.10 39.66
CA PRO A 111 7.58 4.54 40.85
C PRO A 111 8.10 3.12 41.09
N ARG A 112 8.38 2.78 42.34
CA ARG A 112 8.90 1.46 42.73
C ARG A 112 7.78 0.48 43.06
N ASN A 113 6.59 0.99 43.34
CA ASN A 113 5.41 0.21 43.70
C ASN A 113 4.12 0.92 43.28
N LEU A 114 3.00 0.20 43.31
CA LEU A 114 1.70 0.70 42.87
C LEU A 114 1.19 1.87 43.73
N LEU A 115 1.53 1.92 45.02
CA LEU A 115 1.10 3.01 45.91
C LEU A 115 1.77 4.34 45.51
N GLU A 116 3.06 4.29 45.18
CA GLU A 116 3.80 5.45 44.68
C GLU A 116 3.27 5.91 43.33
N LEU A 117 3.03 4.98 42.40
CA LEU A 117 2.40 5.28 41.12
C LEU A 117 1.04 5.95 41.30
N ARG A 118 0.18 5.42 42.18
CA ARG A 118 -1.14 6.00 42.44
C ARG A 118 -1.03 7.41 43.00
N ARG A 119 -0.12 7.67 43.94
CA ARG A 119 0.12 9.03 44.47
C ARG A 119 0.61 9.99 43.38
N MET A 120 1.49 9.52 42.50
CA MET A 120 1.97 10.31 41.35
C MET A 120 0.81 10.68 40.43
N VAL A 121 -0.07 9.71 40.12
CA VAL A 121 -1.24 9.95 39.27
C VAL A 121 -2.25 10.89 39.94
N GLU A 122 -2.51 10.72 41.25
CA GLU A 122 -3.39 11.62 42.02
C GLU A 122 -2.89 13.07 42.02
N ALA A 123 -1.57 13.27 41.92
CA ALA A 123 -0.93 14.57 41.86
C ALA A 123 -0.97 15.24 40.47
N ILE A 124 -1.52 14.59 39.43
CA ILE A 124 -1.70 15.19 38.10
C ILE A 124 -2.85 16.19 38.19
N GLU A 125 -2.53 17.47 38.35
CA GLU A 125 -3.53 18.54 38.37
C GLU A 125 -3.77 19.11 36.97
N GLU A 126 -2.74 19.07 36.11
CA GLU A 126 -2.76 19.75 34.82
C GLU A 126 -3.66 19.06 33.78
N SER A 127 -3.87 17.74 33.88
CA SER A 127 -4.71 16.97 32.97
C SER A 127 -5.73 16.07 33.70
N PRO A 128 -6.95 16.58 33.98
CA PRO A 128 -8.01 15.80 34.59
C PRO A 128 -8.43 14.54 33.81
N PRO A 129 -8.53 14.55 32.46
CA PRO A 129 -8.84 13.35 31.68
C PRO A 129 -7.77 12.27 31.81
N LEU A 130 -6.49 12.64 31.68
CA LEU A 130 -5.37 11.70 31.82
C LEU A 130 -5.33 11.10 33.22
N ARG A 131 -5.51 11.94 34.25
CA ARG A 131 -5.59 11.48 35.64
C ARG A 131 -6.68 10.42 35.82
N GLN A 132 -7.89 10.66 35.33
CA GLN A 132 -8.99 9.70 35.48
C GLN A 132 -8.68 8.35 34.83
N VAL A 133 -8.11 8.37 33.63
CA VAL A 133 -7.73 7.15 32.92
C VAL A 133 -6.66 6.38 33.70
N LEU A 134 -5.58 7.04 34.09
CA LEU A 134 -4.48 6.41 34.83
C LEU A 134 -4.92 5.89 36.21
N LEU A 135 -5.82 6.60 36.91
CA LEU A 135 -6.41 6.11 38.16
C LEU A 135 -7.23 4.85 37.95
N ASN A 136 -8.02 4.78 36.89
CA ASN A 136 -8.81 3.60 36.57
C ASN A 136 -7.90 2.40 36.25
N LEU A 137 -6.89 2.60 35.40
CA LEU A 137 -5.93 1.55 35.03
C LEU A 137 -5.13 1.04 36.23
N THR A 138 -4.70 1.92 37.13
CA THR A 138 -3.98 1.53 38.35
C THR A 138 -4.88 0.85 39.38
N ALA A 139 -6.17 1.19 39.44
CA ALA A 139 -7.13 0.54 40.33
C ALA A 139 -7.44 -0.91 39.92
N GLU A 140 -7.40 -1.22 38.62
CA GLU A 140 -7.65 -2.57 38.09
C GLU A 140 -6.48 -3.54 38.36
N SER A 141 -5.28 -3.01 38.64
CA SER A 141 -4.00 -3.74 38.58
C SER A 141 -3.60 -4.53 39.84
N ARG A 142 -4.56 -5.04 40.62
CA ARG A 142 -4.42 -6.01 41.76
C ARG A 142 -3.23 -5.86 42.75
N GLY A 143 -2.57 -4.71 42.82
CA GLY A 143 -1.39 -4.50 43.67
C GLY A 143 -0.03 -4.60 42.97
N ASP A 144 0.04 -4.98 41.70
CA ASP A 144 1.30 -5.11 40.94
C ASP A 144 1.55 -3.89 40.05
N ILE A 145 2.73 -3.28 40.20
CA ILE A 145 3.16 -2.17 39.36
C ILE A 145 3.36 -2.59 37.90
N ARG A 146 3.85 -3.81 37.65
CA ARG A 146 4.06 -4.32 36.29
C ARG A 146 2.73 -4.47 35.55
N GLU A 147 1.70 -4.93 36.26
CA GLU A 147 0.35 -5.04 35.70
C GLU A 147 -0.20 -3.65 35.34
N ALA A 148 0.04 -2.64 36.18
CA ALA A 148 -0.33 -1.26 35.90
C ALA A 148 0.43 -0.67 34.71
N GLU A 149 1.75 -0.87 34.62
CA GLU A 149 2.55 -0.45 33.46
C GLU A 149 2.06 -1.09 32.16
N GLN A 150 1.76 -2.39 32.19
CA GLN A 150 1.19 -3.09 31.03
C GLN A 150 -0.21 -2.61 30.68
N ALA A 151 -1.05 -2.27 31.67
CA ALA A 151 -2.38 -1.71 31.42
C ALA A 151 -2.29 -0.34 30.74
N ILE A 152 -1.35 0.51 31.16
CA ILE A 152 -1.06 1.80 30.52
C ILE A 152 -0.55 1.60 29.10
N ALA A 153 0.38 0.67 28.89
CA ALA A 153 0.90 0.34 27.56
C ALA A 153 -0.22 -0.14 26.63
N ARG A 154 -1.08 -1.07 27.07
CA ARG A 154 -2.23 -1.56 26.31
C ARG A 154 -3.22 -0.45 25.97
N TRP A 155 -3.52 0.42 26.92
CA TRP A 155 -4.40 1.57 26.69
C TRP A 155 -3.83 2.52 25.63
N PHE A 156 -2.53 2.82 25.71
CA PHE A 156 -1.86 3.64 24.72
C PHE A 156 -1.90 2.99 23.34
N ASN A 157 -1.56 1.70 23.24
CA ASN A 157 -1.60 0.96 21.97
C ASN A 157 -2.99 0.97 21.35
N ALA A 158 -4.04 0.68 22.13
CA ALA A 158 -5.43 0.74 21.66
C ALA A 158 -5.83 2.14 21.20
N SER A 159 -5.28 3.18 21.82
CA SER A 159 -5.54 4.58 21.45
C SER A 159 -4.79 4.95 20.17
N MET A 160 -3.55 4.49 20.01
CA MET A 160 -2.74 4.64 18.79
C MET A 160 -3.38 3.92 17.59
N ASN A 161 -3.91 2.71 17.78
CA ASN A 161 -4.59 1.93 16.72
C ASN A 161 -5.89 2.61 16.25
N ARG A 162 -6.57 3.34 17.15
CA ARG A 162 -7.75 4.14 16.77
C ARG A 162 -7.37 5.35 15.91
N LEU A 163 -6.23 5.98 16.20
CA LEU A 163 -5.70 7.07 15.37
C LEU A 163 -5.26 6.55 13.99
N SER A 164 -4.54 5.42 13.93
CA SER A 164 -4.08 4.83 12.67
C SER A 164 -5.27 4.45 11.76
N SER A 165 -6.31 3.86 12.34
CA SER A 165 -7.51 3.41 11.60
C SER A 165 -8.30 4.55 10.94
N TRP A 166 -8.41 5.72 11.57
CA TRP A 166 -9.10 6.88 10.99
C TRP A 166 -8.31 7.50 9.83
N TYR A 167 -6.98 7.45 9.91
CA TYR A 167 -6.11 7.93 8.84
C TYR A 167 -6.14 6.99 7.63
N SER A 168 -6.08 5.68 7.83
CA SER A 168 -6.17 4.70 6.74
C SER A 168 -7.47 4.83 5.94
N ARG A 169 -8.59 5.08 6.62
CA ARG A 169 -9.89 5.35 5.96
C ARG A 169 -9.86 6.63 5.13
N ARG A 170 -9.22 7.69 5.60
CA ARG A 170 -9.07 8.95 4.84
C ARG A 170 -8.11 8.81 3.67
N ALA A 171 -7.05 8.03 3.82
CA ALA A 171 -6.13 7.71 2.72
C ALA A 171 -6.86 6.94 1.61
N GLN A 172 -7.72 5.98 1.96
CA GLN A 172 -8.57 5.27 0.99
C GLN A 172 -9.58 6.19 0.29
N LEU A 173 -10.23 7.11 1.01
CA LEU A 173 -11.10 8.12 0.39
C LEU A 173 -10.32 9.08 -0.52
N ALA A 174 -9.11 9.49 -0.12
CA ALA A 174 -8.24 10.32 -0.94
C ALA A 174 -7.83 9.56 -2.22
N ALA A 175 -7.42 8.30 -2.10
CA ALA A 175 -7.10 7.42 -3.23
C ALA A 175 -8.28 7.27 -4.18
N PHE A 176 -9.49 7.06 -3.66
CA PHE A 176 -10.72 7.03 -4.44
C PHE A 176 -10.96 8.37 -5.15
N GLY A 177 -10.79 9.50 -4.45
CA GLY A 177 -10.89 10.84 -5.05
C GLY A 177 -9.89 11.07 -6.18
N PHE A 178 -8.64 10.64 -6.00
CA PHE A 178 -7.61 10.68 -7.05
C PHE A 178 -7.95 9.76 -8.21
N ALA A 179 -8.48 8.55 -7.96
CA ALA A 179 -8.93 7.64 -9.01
C ALA A 179 -10.03 8.26 -9.86
N VAL A 180 -11.05 8.88 -9.25
CA VAL A 180 -12.11 9.59 -9.97
C VAL A 180 -11.55 10.76 -10.78
N ALA A 181 -10.71 11.60 -10.15
CA ALA A 181 -10.14 12.77 -10.81
C ALA A 181 -9.23 12.38 -11.99
N LEU A 182 -8.33 11.42 -11.79
CA LEU A 182 -7.40 10.95 -12.81
C LEU A 182 -8.15 10.30 -13.97
N THR A 183 -9.09 9.41 -13.69
CA THR A 183 -9.92 8.74 -14.71
C THR A 183 -10.63 9.77 -15.60
N PHE A 184 -11.21 10.81 -14.99
CA PHE A 184 -11.88 11.87 -15.73
C PHE A 184 -10.90 12.74 -16.53
N VAL A 185 -9.82 13.23 -15.92
CA VAL A 185 -8.85 14.13 -16.58
C VAL A 185 -8.11 13.41 -17.70
N ALA A 186 -7.66 12.17 -17.46
CA ALA A 186 -6.98 11.35 -18.46
C ALA A 186 -7.95 10.70 -19.45
N ASN A 187 -9.27 10.88 -19.29
CA ASN A 187 -10.32 10.29 -20.11
C ASN A 187 -10.16 8.76 -20.28
N VAL A 188 -9.91 8.08 -19.16
CA VAL A 188 -9.76 6.62 -19.14
C VAL A 188 -11.14 6.00 -19.00
N ASP A 189 -11.74 5.56 -20.10
CA ASP A 189 -13.08 4.96 -20.12
C ASP A 189 -12.97 3.48 -20.52
N SER A 190 -13.34 2.58 -19.60
CA SER A 190 -13.32 1.14 -19.82
C SER A 190 -14.15 0.67 -21.02
N LEU A 191 -15.32 1.27 -21.27
CA LEU A 191 -16.18 0.87 -22.38
C LEU A 191 -15.60 1.34 -23.71
N MET A 192 -15.11 2.59 -23.75
CA MET A 192 -14.43 3.12 -24.94
C MET A 192 -13.18 2.30 -25.25
N PHE A 193 -12.38 1.97 -24.24
CA PHE A 193 -11.16 1.19 -24.38
C PHE A 193 -11.44 -0.24 -24.86
N ALA A 194 -12.42 -0.91 -24.25
CA ALA A 194 -12.83 -2.25 -24.67
C ALA A 194 -13.32 -2.25 -26.13
N ASN A 195 -14.15 -1.27 -26.51
CA ASN A 195 -14.64 -1.16 -27.89
C ASN A 195 -13.50 -0.86 -28.88
N ALA A 196 -12.56 0.00 -28.49
CA ALA A 196 -11.37 0.29 -29.27
C ALA A 196 -10.51 -0.96 -29.53
N LEU A 197 -10.27 -1.78 -28.50
CA LEU A 197 -9.54 -3.04 -28.67
C LEU A 197 -10.31 -4.07 -29.48
N TRP A 198 -11.65 -4.04 -29.42
CA TRP A 198 -12.50 -4.95 -30.18
C TRP A 198 -12.49 -4.62 -31.68
N GLU A 199 -12.61 -3.34 -32.02
CA GLU A 199 -12.69 -2.86 -33.41
C GLU A 199 -11.32 -2.84 -34.12
N ASP A 200 -10.24 -2.57 -33.39
CA ASP A 200 -8.90 -2.38 -33.97
C ASP A 200 -7.96 -3.53 -33.57
N SER A 201 -7.63 -4.39 -34.54
CA SER A 201 -6.72 -5.52 -34.34
C SER A 201 -5.27 -5.10 -34.12
N ASP A 202 -4.83 -4.01 -34.74
CA ASP A 202 -3.43 -3.57 -34.67
C ASP A 202 -3.18 -2.94 -33.31
N LEU A 203 -4.10 -2.09 -32.84
CA LEU A 203 -4.10 -1.56 -31.48
C LEU A 203 -4.11 -2.70 -30.46
N ARG A 204 -5.00 -3.69 -30.62
CA ARG A 204 -5.08 -4.83 -29.70
C ARG A 204 -3.77 -5.59 -29.60
N MET A 205 -3.14 -5.92 -30.73
CA MET A 205 -1.85 -6.60 -30.73
C MET A 205 -0.75 -5.77 -30.06
N ALA A 206 -0.71 -4.46 -30.31
CA ALA A 206 0.26 -3.57 -29.68
C ALA A 206 0.09 -3.52 -28.15
N VAL A 207 -1.14 -3.43 -27.66
CA VAL A 207 -1.43 -3.44 -26.21
C VAL A 207 -1.06 -4.78 -25.58
N VAL A 208 -1.38 -5.90 -26.22
CA VAL A 208 -1.00 -7.23 -25.74
C VAL A 208 0.52 -7.39 -25.66
N GLN A 209 1.25 -6.88 -26.66
CA GLN A 209 2.71 -6.91 -26.64
C GLN A 209 3.29 -6.12 -25.46
N GLN A 210 2.72 -4.96 -25.16
CA GLN A 210 3.13 -4.16 -24.00
C GLN A 210 2.80 -4.87 -22.68
N ALA A 211 1.63 -5.52 -22.59
CA ALA A 211 1.23 -6.29 -21.42
C ALA A 211 2.19 -7.46 -21.11
N VAL A 212 2.70 -8.13 -22.14
CA VAL A 212 3.71 -9.20 -22.00
C VAL A 212 5.05 -8.63 -21.51
N GLY A 213 5.49 -7.49 -22.04
CA GLY A 213 6.70 -6.82 -21.58
C GLY A 213 6.62 -6.39 -20.12
N PHE A 214 5.47 -5.85 -19.73
CA PHE A 214 5.19 -5.42 -18.36
C PHE A 214 5.26 -6.54 -17.32
N GLU A 215 4.74 -7.74 -17.64
CA GLU A 215 4.87 -8.93 -16.78
C GLU A 215 6.35 -9.29 -16.56
N ALA A 216 7.15 -9.27 -17.62
CA ALA A 216 8.56 -9.66 -17.58
C ALA A 216 9.39 -8.68 -16.73
N ASP A 217 9.19 -7.38 -16.92
CA ASP A 217 9.91 -6.33 -16.18
C ASP A 217 9.57 -6.41 -14.68
N THR A 218 8.27 -6.49 -14.35
CA THR A 218 7.79 -6.53 -12.95
C THR A 218 8.22 -7.81 -12.22
N SER A 219 8.22 -8.96 -12.90
CA SER A 219 8.63 -10.25 -12.30
C SER A 219 10.12 -10.31 -11.97
N THR A 220 10.94 -9.59 -12.74
CA THR A 220 12.39 -9.50 -12.52
C THR A 220 12.70 -8.68 -11.27
N GLU A 221 11.96 -7.59 -11.04
CA GLU A 221 12.13 -6.73 -9.85
C GLU A 221 11.64 -7.40 -8.56
N GLN A 222 10.53 -8.14 -8.61
CA GLN A 222 10.02 -8.90 -7.45
C GLN A 222 10.98 -10.01 -7.01
N SER A 223 11.65 -10.66 -7.95
CA SER A 223 12.66 -11.70 -7.66
C SER A 223 13.91 -11.11 -7.01
N GLY A 224 14.35 -9.92 -7.44
CA GLY A 224 15.50 -9.22 -6.86
C GLY A 224 15.26 -8.69 -5.43
N GLN A 225 14.04 -8.24 -5.12
CA GLN A 225 13.68 -7.82 -3.76
C GLN A 225 13.57 -9.01 -2.79
N ALA A 226 13.11 -10.18 -3.24
CA ALA A 226 13.08 -11.40 -2.44
C ALA A 226 14.50 -11.90 -2.07
N GLU A 227 15.48 -11.77 -2.98
CA GLU A 227 16.87 -12.14 -2.72
C GLU A 227 17.59 -11.18 -1.75
N GLN A 228 17.29 -9.87 -1.80
CA GLN A 228 17.81 -8.90 -0.81
C GLN A 228 17.21 -9.09 0.58
N SER A 229 15.94 -9.51 0.66
CA SER A 229 15.27 -9.82 1.92
C SER A 229 15.83 -11.09 2.57
N GLY A 230 16.14 -12.13 1.76
CA GLY A 230 16.65 -13.41 2.24
C GLY A 230 18.13 -13.41 2.67
N GLN A 231 18.93 -12.42 2.28
CA GLN A 231 20.34 -12.32 2.71
C GLN A 231 20.53 -11.61 4.05
N ALA A 232 19.51 -10.93 4.59
CA ALA A 232 19.58 -10.31 5.91
C ALA A 232 19.28 -11.30 7.07
N GLU A 233 18.68 -12.46 6.79
CA GLU A 233 18.26 -13.45 7.80
C GLU A 233 19.25 -14.62 8.02
N GLN A 234 20.37 -14.67 7.30
CA GLN A 234 21.30 -15.82 7.36
C GLN A 234 22.59 -15.62 8.16
N SER A 235 22.60 -14.66 9.10
CA SER A 235 23.68 -14.56 10.08
C SER A 235 23.16 -14.29 11.49
N GLY A 236 22.95 -15.36 12.27
CA GLY A 236 23.02 -15.32 13.74
C GLY A 236 21.91 -16.00 14.55
N GLN A 237 21.97 -17.34 14.66
CA GLN A 237 21.70 -18.24 15.82
C GLN A 237 20.43 -18.08 16.72
N PRO A 238 19.79 -19.20 17.16
CA PRO A 238 18.47 -19.21 17.79
C PRO A 238 18.54 -19.10 19.31
N ASP A 239 17.69 -18.23 19.89
CA ASP A 239 17.03 -18.40 21.19
C ASP A 239 16.32 -17.09 21.58
N GLN A 240 15.00 -17.00 21.35
CA GLN A 240 14.02 -16.36 22.26
C GLN A 240 12.56 -16.44 21.74
N PRO A 241 11.57 -16.42 22.64
CA PRO A 241 10.21 -16.91 22.39
C PRO A 241 9.27 -15.91 21.72
N GLU A 242 8.35 -16.48 20.95
CA GLU A 242 7.16 -15.92 20.29
C GLU A 242 6.73 -14.52 20.73
N GLN A 243 6.88 -13.55 19.81
CA GLN A 243 6.13 -12.30 19.79
C GLN A 243 4.87 -12.49 18.92
N PRO A 244 3.64 -12.26 19.42
CA PRO A 244 2.47 -12.18 18.57
C PRO A 244 2.16 -10.73 18.12
N ASP A 245 1.65 -10.65 16.90
CA ASP A 245 0.91 -9.56 16.26
C ASP A 245 1.68 -8.40 15.61
N GLN A 246 2.33 -8.75 14.50
CA GLN A 246 2.34 -7.93 13.29
C GLN A 246 0.88 -7.62 12.85
N SER A 247 0.32 -6.50 13.30
CA SER A 247 -1.02 -6.07 12.85
C SER A 247 -1.06 -4.68 12.22
N ASP A 248 0.10 -4.05 11.95
CA ASP A 248 0.15 -2.72 11.31
C ASP A 248 1.07 -2.63 10.07
N GLN A 249 1.54 -3.77 9.55
CA GLN A 249 2.20 -3.88 8.22
C GLN A 249 1.37 -4.67 7.20
N ALA A 250 0.13 -5.02 7.53
CA ALA A 250 -0.81 -5.63 6.59
C ALA A 250 -1.44 -4.52 5.72
N ASP A 251 -0.71 -4.06 4.70
CA ASP A 251 -1.28 -3.64 3.40
C ASP A 251 -0.23 -3.11 2.40
N GLN A 252 1.03 -2.92 2.80
CA GLN A 252 2.08 -2.40 1.88
C GLN A 252 3.25 -3.34 1.61
N SER A 253 3.41 -4.44 2.37
CA SER A 253 4.55 -5.37 2.23
C SER A 253 4.46 -6.36 1.06
N GLY A 254 3.58 -6.11 0.07
CA GLY A 254 3.45 -6.95 -1.12
C GLY A 254 2.99 -6.19 -2.36
N GLN A 255 3.08 -4.86 -2.36
CA GLN A 255 2.77 -4.08 -3.55
C GLN A 255 3.97 -4.12 -4.51
N PRO A 256 3.76 -4.45 -5.80
CA PRO A 256 4.81 -4.31 -6.81
C PRO A 256 5.23 -2.84 -6.85
N SER A 257 6.44 -2.57 -6.37
CA SER A 257 7.04 -1.24 -6.41
C SER A 257 7.74 -1.10 -7.75
N VAL A 258 6.98 -0.70 -8.77
CA VAL A 258 7.57 -0.34 -10.06
C VAL A 258 8.11 1.09 -9.95
N ASP A 259 9.35 1.30 -10.37
CA ASP A 259 9.98 2.62 -10.37
C ASP A 259 9.14 3.62 -11.19
N ASN A 260 8.86 4.80 -10.60
CA ASN A 260 8.04 5.84 -11.26
C ASN A 260 8.55 6.23 -12.66
N GLU A 261 9.86 6.13 -12.89
CA GLU A 261 10.48 6.40 -14.19
C GLU A 261 10.06 5.38 -15.26
N GLN A 262 10.00 4.10 -14.89
CA GLN A 262 9.56 3.04 -15.79
C GLN A 262 8.07 3.17 -16.14
N LEU A 263 7.25 3.61 -15.18
CA LEU A 263 5.83 3.89 -15.42
C LEU A 263 5.59 5.02 -16.39
N VAL A 264 6.35 6.10 -16.25
CA VAL A 264 6.28 7.22 -17.20
C VAL A 264 6.70 6.74 -18.59
N ALA A 265 7.79 5.98 -18.70
CA ALA A 265 8.25 5.44 -19.98
C ALA A 265 7.21 4.51 -20.65
N GLN A 266 6.53 3.67 -19.86
CA GLN A 266 5.46 2.80 -20.38
C GLN A 266 4.23 3.60 -20.83
N LEU A 267 3.82 4.62 -20.07
CA LEU A 267 2.72 5.50 -20.46
C LEU A 267 3.06 6.30 -21.74
N GLU A 268 4.31 6.75 -21.88
CA GLU A 268 4.79 7.41 -23.10
C GLU A 268 4.77 6.47 -24.30
N THR A 269 5.21 5.23 -24.11
CA THR A 269 5.19 4.20 -25.16
C THR A 269 3.76 3.88 -25.61
N LEU A 270 2.81 3.76 -24.68
CA LEU A 270 1.40 3.54 -25.01
C LEU A 270 0.77 4.76 -25.69
N ARG A 271 1.12 5.97 -25.26
CA ARG A 271 0.64 7.21 -25.88
C ARG A 271 1.19 7.40 -27.30
N ALA A 272 2.35 6.84 -27.60
CA ALA A 272 2.95 6.88 -28.94
C ALA A 272 2.24 5.95 -29.95
N ILE A 273 1.35 5.06 -29.49
CA ILE A 273 0.50 4.28 -30.39
C ILE A 273 -0.56 5.22 -30.98
N ASP A 274 -0.45 5.52 -32.28
CA ASP A 274 -1.45 6.29 -33.00
C ASP A 274 -2.82 5.64 -32.83
N SER A 275 -3.81 6.41 -32.35
CA SER A 275 -5.17 6.01 -31.96
C SER A 275 -5.37 5.38 -30.57
N PHE A 276 -4.37 5.39 -29.68
CA PHE A 276 -4.56 4.92 -28.31
C PHE A 276 -5.73 5.65 -27.63
N PRO A 277 -6.75 4.93 -27.13
CA PRO A 277 -8.00 5.50 -26.64
C PRO A 277 -7.85 6.06 -25.21
N LEU A 278 -6.92 6.99 -25.02
CA LEU A 278 -6.73 7.81 -23.82
C LEU A 278 -6.68 9.31 -24.17
N GLY A 279 -7.04 10.13 -23.19
CA GLY A 279 -7.06 11.58 -23.29
C GLY A 279 -8.32 12.12 -23.95
N TRP A 280 -8.59 13.40 -23.76
CA TRP A 280 -9.67 14.09 -24.46
C TRP A 280 -9.20 14.50 -25.86
N SER A 281 -10.05 14.32 -26.86
CA SER A 281 -9.82 14.80 -28.22
C SER A 281 -10.76 15.94 -28.55
N ASN A 282 -10.26 16.92 -29.31
CA ASN A 282 -11.05 18.03 -29.83
C ASN A 282 -11.62 17.72 -31.22
N ASP A 283 -11.22 16.62 -31.84
CA ASP A 283 -11.74 16.21 -33.15
C ASP A 283 -13.14 15.59 -32.99
N PRO A 284 -14.20 16.15 -33.60
CA PRO A 284 -15.56 15.62 -33.50
C PRO A 284 -15.76 14.18 -34.02
N LEU A 285 -14.83 13.67 -34.83
CA LEU A 285 -14.86 12.30 -35.36
C LEU A 285 -14.09 11.31 -34.48
N ASP A 286 -13.33 11.79 -33.50
CA ASP A 286 -12.57 10.95 -32.59
C ASP A 286 -13.48 10.41 -31.48
N ARG A 287 -13.36 9.10 -31.20
CA ARG A 287 -14.06 8.40 -30.11
C ARG A 287 -13.84 9.03 -28.73
N ARG A 288 -12.72 9.76 -28.57
CA ARG A 288 -12.34 10.48 -27.34
C ARG A 288 -13.02 11.84 -27.17
N HIS A 289 -13.75 12.31 -28.18
CA HIS A 289 -14.45 13.59 -28.13
C HIS A 289 -15.52 13.59 -27.02
N PRO A 290 -15.74 14.72 -26.31
CA PRO A 290 -16.82 14.82 -25.35
C PRO A 290 -18.20 14.53 -25.98
N PRO A 291 -19.02 13.65 -25.38
CA PRO A 291 -20.36 13.40 -25.90
C PRO A 291 -21.20 14.68 -25.99
N LYS A 292 -22.02 14.80 -27.04
CA LYS A 292 -22.94 15.93 -27.22
C LYS A 292 -24.27 15.72 -26.51
N ASP A 293 -24.66 14.45 -26.30
CA ASP A 293 -25.95 14.05 -25.75
C ASP A 293 -25.82 13.45 -24.35
N ILE A 294 -26.92 13.50 -23.60
CA ILE A 294 -27.01 12.95 -22.23
C ILE A 294 -26.73 11.45 -22.21
N VAL A 295 -27.18 10.70 -23.22
CA VAL A 295 -26.96 9.24 -23.30
C VAL A 295 -25.47 8.92 -23.46
N GLY A 296 -24.75 9.70 -24.26
CA GLY A 296 -23.30 9.50 -24.41
C GLY A 296 -22.54 9.83 -23.12
N TRP A 297 -22.94 10.87 -22.40
CA TRP A 297 -22.40 11.16 -21.07
C TRP A 297 -22.73 10.06 -20.05
N LEU A 298 -23.92 9.46 -20.12
CA LEU A 298 -24.30 8.34 -19.26
C LEU A 298 -23.41 7.12 -19.51
N MET A 299 -23.17 6.76 -20.78
CA MET A 299 -22.27 5.66 -21.12
C MET A 299 -20.85 5.93 -20.64
N LYS A 300 -20.38 7.18 -20.79
CA LYS A 300 -19.07 7.59 -20.31
C LYS A 300 -18.95 7.52 -18.78
N LEU A 301 -20.02 7.88 -18.07
CA LEU A 301 -20.08 7.76 -16.61
C LEU A 301 -20.06 6.29 -16.16
N ILE A 302 -20.72 5.39 -16.89
CA ILE A 302 -20.64 3.95 -16.64
C ILE A 302 -19.20 3.46 -16.87
N GLY A 303 -18.58 3.85 -17.99
CA GLY A 303 -17.19 3.53 -18.31
C GLY A 303 -16.22 3.99 -17.23
N PHE A 304 -16.31 5.26 -16.83
CA PHE A 304 -15.53 5.81 -15.71
C PHE A 304 -15.81 5.10 -14.40
N GLY A 305 -17.07 4.75 -14.12
CA GLY A 305 -17.45 4.00 -12.93
C GLY A 305 -16.75 2.64 -12.88
N ILE A 306 -16.72 1.91 -13.99
CA ILE A 306 -16.00 0.64 -14.10
C ILE A 306 -14.50 0.85 -13.89
N THR A 307 -13.89 1.85 -14.55
CA THR A 307 -12.46 2.13 -14.40
C THR A 307 -12.09 2.48 -12.96
N VAL A 308 -12.87 3.33 -12.30
CA VAL A 308 -12.63 3.71 -10.90
C VAL A 308 -12.73 2.49 -9.99
N LEU A 309 -13.81 1.70 -10.12
CA LEU A 309 -13.98 0.48 -9.32
C LEU A 309 -12.84 -0.52 -9.57
N ALA A 310 -12.45 -0.72 -10.82
CA ALA A 310 -11.35 -1.59 -11.18
C ALA A 310 -10.05 -1.11 -10.53
N THR A 311 -9.76 0.19 -10.62
CA THR A 311 -8.52 0.79 -10.10
C THR A 311 -8.43 0.65 -8.57
N THR A 312 -9.56 0.70 -7.86
CA THR A 312 -9.62 0.56 -6.39
C THR A 312 -9.27 -0.84 -5.87
N LEU A 313 -9.31 -1.88 -6.72
CA LEU A 313 -8.85 -3.23 -6.34
C LEU A 313 -7.34 -3.29 -6.11
N GLY A 314 -6.61 -2.28 -6.60
CA GLY A 314 -5.17 -2.16 -6.43
C GLY A 314 -4.37 -3.00 -7.42
N ALA A 315 -3.09 -2.64 -7.55
CA ALA A 315 -2.22 -3.24 -8.55
C ALA A 315 -1.99 -4.75 -8.33
N PRO A 316 -1.74 -5.26 -7.10
CA PRO A 316 -1.46 -6.68 -6.86
C PRO A 316 -2.53 -7.63 -7.42
N PHE A 317 -3.80 -7.25 -7.33
CA PHE A 317 -4.91 -8.02 -7.88
C PHE A 317 -4.78 -8.16 -9.41
N TRP A 318 -4.61 -7.04 -10.12
CA TRP A 318 -4.54 -7.03 -11.59
C TRP A 318 -3.27 -7.67 -12.12
N PHE A 319 -2.14 -7.53 -11.42
CA PHE A 319 -0.91 -8.25 -11.78
C PHE A 319 -1.06 -9.76 -11.68
N SER A 320 -1.67 -10.25 -10.59
CA SER A 320 -1.94 -11.67 -10.40
C SER A 320 -2.87 -12.22 -11.50
N LEU A 321 -3.87 -11.42 -11.89
CA LEU A 321 -4.78 -11.79 -12.97
C LEU A 321 -4.07 -11.75 -14.34
N LEU A 322 -3.19 -10.77 -14.56
CA LEU A 322 -2.41 -10.63 -15.80
C LEU A 322 -1.51 -11.85 -16.01
N SER A 323 -0.72 -12.22 -15.01
CA SER A 323 0.18 -13.38 -15.08
C SER A 323 -0.60 -14.68 -15.29
N TRP A 324 -1.74 -14.84 -14.61
CA TRP A 324 -2.62 -15.99 -14.79
C TRP A 324 -3.16 -16.12 -16.22
N VAL A 325 -3.69 -15.03 -16.81
CA VAL A 325 -4.20 -15.06 -18.20
C VAL A 325 -3.06 -15.28 -19.20
N LEU A 326 -1.88 -14.70 -18.97
CA LEU A 326 -0.72 -14.91 -19.83
C LEU A 326 -0.21 -16.36 -19.80
N GLN A 327 -0.27 -17.03 -18.66
CA GLN A 327 0.04 -18.46 -18.55
C GLN A 327 -0.97 -19.30 -19.34
N LEU A 328 -2.27 -19.02 -19.18
CA LEU A 328 -3.33 -19.72 -19.93
C LEU A 328 -3.15 -19.61 -21.45
N ARG A 329 -2.74 -18.43 -21.93
CA ARG A 329 -2.45 -18.18 -23.35
C ARG A 329 -1.21 -18.94 -23.85
N LYS A 330 -0.20 -19.15 -22.99
CA LYS A 330 0.99 -19.93 -23.33
C LYS A 330 0.64 -21.42 -23.48
N ASP A 331 -0.22 -21.94 -22.61
CA ASP A 331 -0.64 -23.34 -22.60
C ASP A 331 -1.53 -23.69 -23.82
N GLU A 332 -2.45 -22.82 -24.22
CA GLU A 332 -3.29 -23.01 -25.43
C GLU A 332 -2.43 -23.11 -26.70
N LYS A 333 -1.32 -22.37 -26.77
CA LYS A 333 -0.40 -22.41 -27.91
C LYS A 333 0.42 -23.70 -28.00
N LEU A 334 0.49 -24.49 -26.92
CA LEU A 334 1.20 -25.77 -26.86
C LEU A 334 0.32 -26.97 -27.23
N GLU A 335 -1.01 -26.81 -27.21
CA GLU A 335 -1.96 -27.88 -27.57
C GLU A 335 -2.32 -27.93 -29.07
N ASP A 336 -1.83 -27.01 -29.91
CA ASP A 336 -2.11 -26.98 -31.35
C ASP A 336 -1.44 -28.18 -32.08
N PRO A 337 -2.16 -29.25 -32.48
CA PRO A 337 -1.57 -30.50 -32.96
C PRO A 337 -0.96 -30.38 -34.37
N SER A 338 -1.06 -29.22 -35.00
CA SER A 338 -0.54 -28.96 -36.35
C SER A 338 0.99 -28.94 -36.43
N ALA A 339 1.69 -28.75 -35.31
CA ALA A 339 3.15 -28.85 -35.23
C ALA A 339 3.67 -30.29 -35.02
N ALA A 340 2.79 -31.26 -34.75
CA ALA A 340 3.12 -32.69 -34.79
C ALA A 340 3.05 -33.18 -36.24
N GLY A 341 3.98 -32.69 -37.06
CA GLY A 341 4.12 -33.06 -38.46
C GLY A 341 4.22 -34.58 -38.64
N PHE A 342 3.41 -35.08 -39.57
CA PHE A 342 3.50 -36.37 -40.25
C PHE A 342 4.93 -36.95 -40.29
N HIS A 343 5.17 -38.01 -39.51
CA HIS A 343 6.14 -39.04 -39.88
C HIS A 343 5.40 -40.16 -40.62
N THR A 344 4.95 -39.89 -41.84
CA THR A 344 4.79 -40.95 -42.85
C THR A 344 6.19 -41.33 -43.34
N ALA A 345 6.73 -42.41 -42.78
CA ALA A 345 7.94 -43.04 -43.29
C ALA A 345 7.56 -43.95 -44.48
N GLU A 346 7.76 -43.46 -45.70
CA GLU A 346 7.78 -44.29 -46.90
C GLU A 346 8.96 -43.85 -47.79
N GLY A 347 9.87 -44.78 -48.09
CA GLY A 347 10.71 -44.70 -49.29
C GLY A 347 12.23 -44.88 -49.18
N ALA A 348 12.66 -46.15 -49.19
CA ALA A 348 13.77 -46.69 -49.99
C ALA A 348 15.26 -46.36 -49.70
N GLY A 349 16.04 -47.43 -49.50
CA GLY A 349 17.50 -47.43 -49.59
C GLY A 349 18.07 -48.86 -49.52
N ALA A 350 18.26 -49.47 -50.69
CA ALA A 350 18.76 -50.83 -50.90
C ALA A 350 20.21 -51.04 -50.41
N SER A 351 20.57 -52.28 -50.00
CA SER A 351 21.88 -52.92 -50.22
C SER A 351 21.92 -54.40 -49.80
N SER A 352 22.53 -55.21 -50.68
CA SER A 352 23.19 -56.54 -50.53
C SER A 352 22.35 -57.73 -50.02
N GLU A 353 22.01 -58.70 -50.88
CA GLU A 353 22.82 -59.85 -51.34
C GLU A 353 22.85 -61.04 -50.36
N GLY A 354 22.27 -62.16 -50.81
CA GLY A 354 22.97 -63.45 -50.79
C GLY A 354 22.82 -64.37 -49.57
N ALA A 355 22.21 -65.53 -49.84
CA ALA A 355 22.65 -66.89 -49.49
C ALA A 355 21.81 -67.70 -48.47
N SER A 356 21.42 -68.89 -48.97
CA SER A 356 21.18 -70.15 -48.24
C SER A 356 19.90 -70.24 -47.40
N SER A 357 19.02 -71.24 -47.52
CA SER A 357 19.01 -72.54 -48.22
C SER A 357 17.56 -73.00 -48.38
#